data_AF-A0A451B5Q6-F1
#
_entry.id   AF-A0A451B5Q6-F1
#
_cell.length_a   1.000
_cell.length_b   1.000
_cell.length_c   1.000
_cell.angle_alpha   90.00
_cell.angle_beta   90.00
_cell.angle_gamma   90.00
#
_symmetry.space_group_name_H-M   'P 1'
#
loop_
_entity.id
_entity.type
_entity.pdbx_description
1 polymer ?
#
loop_
_entity_poly.entity_id
_entity_poly.type
_entity_poly.pdbx_seq_one_letter_code
_entity_poly.pdbx_strand_id
1 'polypeptide(L)' 'MLDIKGAIVSIDAMGCQKAIAKQIVSQDAHYILALKENQPDLHAAVKDYF' A
#
# COMPACT_ATOMS: atom_id res chain seq x y z
N MET A 1 -1.37 -12.95 -15.88
CA MET A 1 -2.08 -12.09 -14.91
C MET A 1 -2.17 -12.86 -13.61
N LEU A 2 -1.96 -12.22 -12.45
CA LEU A 2 -2.05 -12.89 -11.14
C LEU A 2 -3.51 -12.93 -10.69
N ASP A 3 -3.99 -14.08 -10.22
CA ASP A 3 -5.31 -14.19 -9.58
C ASP A 3 -5.17 -13.92 -8.08
N ILE A 4 -5.67 -12.78 -7.63
CA ILE A 4 -5.50 -12.28 -6.27
C ILE A 4 -6.84 -11.93 -5.60
N LYS A 5 -7.97 -12.32 -6.20
CA LYS A 5 -9.29 -11.94 -5.69
C LYS A 5 -9.47 -12.37 -4.23
N GLY A 6 -9.86 -11.41 -3.38
CA GLY A 6 -10.02 -11.60 -1.94
C GLY A 6 -8.71 -11.69 -1.14
N ALA A 7 -7.54 -11.69 -1.78
CA ALA A 7 -6.25 -11.74 -1.09
C ALA A 7 -5.89 -10.40 -0.44
N ILE A 8 -4.97 -10.47 0.52
CA ILE A 8 -4.29 -9.28 1.08
C ILE A 8 -2.87 -9.26 0.52
N VAL A 9 -2.54 -8.22 -0.23
CA VAL A 9 -1.21 -8.01 -0.82
C VAL A 9 -0.43 -7.05 0.07
N SER A 10 0.63 -7.54 0.72
CA SER A 10 1.57 -6.68 1.44
C SER A 10 2.66 -6.18 0.51
N ILE A 11 2.92 -4.87 0.49
CA ILE A 11 3.94 -4.26 -0.37
C ILE A 11 4.86 -3.38 0.46
N ASP A 12 6.16 -3.51 0.23
CA ASP A 12 7.14 -2.61 0.82
C ASP A 12 7.06 -1.20 0.20
N ALA A 13 7.63 -0.19 0.88
CA ALA A 13 7.55 1.21 0.45
C ALA A 13 8.09 1.48 -0.97
N MET A 14 9.07 0.72 -1.46
CA MET A 14 9.59 0.82 -2.83
C MET A 14 8.56 0.40 -3.88
N GLY A 15 7.65 -0.50 -3.53
CA GLY A 15 6.56 -0.99 -4.39
C GLY A 15 5.26 -0.21 -4.29
N CYS A 16 5.21 0.87 -3.50
CA CYS A 16 4.03 1.71 -3.24
C CYS A 16 3.63 2.60 -4.45
N GLN A 17 3.54 2.00 -5.64
CA GLN A 17 3.16 2.67 -6.87
C GLN A 17 1.63 2.74 -6.96
N LYS A 18 1.09 3.92 -7.31
CA LYS A 18 -0.36 4.13 -7.48
C LYS A 18 -0.97 3.17 -8.49
N ALA A 19 -0.23 2.78 -9.53
CA ALA A 19 -0.69 1.83 -10.55
C ALA A 19 -0.92 0.42 -9.95
N ILE A 20 -0.03 -0.03 -9.06
CA ILE A 20 -0.14 -1.34 -8.41
C ILE A 20 -1.34 -1.35 -7.44
N ALA A 21 -1.50 -0.31 -6.63
CA ALA A 21 -2.66 -0.18 -5.74
C ALA A 21 -3.99 -0.18 -6.52
N LYS A 22 -4.06 0.56 -7.63
CA LYS A 22 -5.23 0.55 -8.53
C LYS A 22 -5.52 -0.86 -9.08
N GLN A 23 -4.48 -1.57 -9.50
CA GLN A 23 -4.63 -2.92 -10.03
C GLN A 23 -5.13 -3.91 -8.97
N ILE A 24 -4.67 -3.80 -7.72
CA ILE A 24 -5.13 -4.66 -6.61
C ILE A 24 -6.62 -4.42 -6.35
N VAL A 25 -7.03 -3.16 -6.24
CA VAL A 25 -8.44 -2.81 -6.03
C VAL A 25 -9.32 -3.26 -7.20
N SER A 26 -8.85 -3.09 -8.45
CA SER A 26 -9.61 -3.52 -9.64
C SER A 26 -9.83 -5.03 -9.73
N GLN A 27 -9.06 -5.82 -8.99
CA GLN A 27 -9.15 -7.29 -8.95
C GLN A 27 -9.85 -7.80 -7.68
N ASP A 28 -10.64 -6.95 -7.00
CA ASP A 28 -11.35 -7.29 -5.76
C ASP A 28 -10.41 -7.81 -4.65
N ALA A 29 -9.22 -7.22 -4.55
CA ALA A 29 -8.21 -7.58 -3.55
C ALA A 29 -7.90 -6.40 -2.62
N HIS A 30 -7.29 -6.69 -1.48
CA HIS A 30 -6.89 -5.72 -0.47
C HIS A 30 -5.37 -5.54 -0.46
N TYR A 31 -4.89 -4.42 0.08
CA TYR A 31 -3.46 -4.21 0.25
C TYR A 31 -3.08 -3.64 1.62
N ILE A 32 -1.84 -3.89 2.02
CA ILE A 32 -1.15 -3.19 3.12
C ILE A 32 0.12 -2.59 2.52
N LEU A 33 0.25 -1.26 2.58
CA LEU A 33 1.41 -0.53 2.07
C LEU A 33 2.28 -0.09 3.25
N ALA A 34 3.55 -0.46 3.23
CA ALA A 34 4.49 0.01 4.25
C ALA A 34 4.77 1.50 4.09
N LEU A 35 4.55 2.27 5.16
CA LEU A 35 5.01 3.66 5.28
C LEU A 35 6.44 3.66 5.83
N LYS A 36 7.35 4.38 5.16
CA LYS A 36 8.75 4.56 5.60
C LYS A 36 9.07 6.05 5.73
N GLU A 37 10.23 6.32 6.31
CA GLU A 37 10.77 7.66 6.59
C GLU A 37 10.98 8.53 5.34
N ASN A 38 10.96 7.92 4.15
CA ASN A 38 11.07 8.60 2.86
C ASN A 38 9.81 9.43 2.49
N GLN A 39 8.75 9.39 3.30
CA GLN A 39 7.62 10.30 3.26
C GLN A 39 7.48 11.01 4.61
N PRO A 40 8.30 12.05 4.86
CA PRO A 40 8.48 12.64 6.19
C PRO A 40 7.19 13.23 6.76
N ASP A 41 6.41 13.96 5.94
CA ASP A 41 5.15 14.59 6.38
C ASP A 41 4.11 13.54 6.77
N LEU A 42 3.96 12.49 5.96
CA LEU A 42 3.00 11.42 6.22
C LEU A 42 3.43 10.58 7.42
N HIS A 43 4.73 10.32 7.56
CA HIS A 43 5.28 9.61 8.70
C HIS A 43 5.12 10.40 10.01
N ALA A 44 5.34 11.72 9.99
CA ALA A 44 5.07 12.60 11.12
C ALA A 44 3.58 12.62 11.48
N ALA A 45 2.69 12.80 10.48
CA ALA A 45 1.25 12.81 10.70
C ALA A 45 0.72 11.49 11.30
N VAL A 46 1.26 10.35 10.86
CA VAL A 46 0.93 9.05 11.43
C VAL A 46 1.48 8.91 12.85
N LYS A 47 2.71 9.36 13.13
CA LYS A 47 3.27 9.36 14.48
C LYS A 47 2.50 10.26 15.45
N ASP A 48 1.99 11.40 14.99
CA ASP A 48 1.22 12.33 15.82
C ASP A 48 -0.21 11.82 16.09
N TYR A 49 -0.73 10.96 15.22
CA TYR A 49 -2.09 10.41 15.33
C TYR A 49 -2.21 9.24 16.34
N PHE A 50 -1.14 8.47 16.53
CA PHE A 50 -1.10 7.29 17.42
C PHE A 50 -0.38 7.58 18.74
#